data_AF-A0A8H6DLK9-F1
#
_entry.id   AF-A0A8H6DLK9-F1
#
_cell.length_a   1.000
_cell.length_b   1.000
_cell.length_c   1.000
_cell.angle_alpha   90.00
_cell.angle_beta   90.00
_cell.angle_gamma   90.00
#
_symmetry.space_group_name_H-M   'P 1'
#
loop_
_entity.id
_entity.type
_entity.pdbx_description
1 polymer ?
#
loop_
_entity_poly.entity_id
_entity_poly.type
_entity_poly.pdbx_seq_one_letter_code
_entity_poly.pdbx_strand_id
1 'polypeptide(L)'
;MSSDPTLDNLPGEIQLHIFSQIGAHDLSTIARTSKRLNQIATSLLWNDIELREEGYHESRHEIKVPPPARDPACRPYHPKQKWGNGQGACMKAYRFFEMLQIMHKKNPDRLQQITQRSEEQVSKIVGSPPKLRFLKLSGYMPREVPAWLLREADTLERLELDMLDRPISTYLSNDPHFTPLPCEKTNTDYGSLADDMVVPRPLGNIFKDYGNHEVKLPKLRHLFLGKPAESYSDSTWAFERYSLSKRAEKACYDDWFRILEASLKTLETLVLEQRPAIDDIESDGHSEDTWMDERLWSEASEILLEMVQTVISSETSQLPLKRVYLYGIVNVSEELVPPFLDLPPGKFMQFLKDRGVECEARRGKWCFFDRQSGSVDWCPWDAAYEDEEEDEDEDEDEDTEPLVKWDTVMAKVDNRSFIVLDLKRFR
;
A
#
# COMPACT_ATOMS: atom_id res chain seq x y z
N MET A 1 -51.03 7.95 -23.54
CA MET A 1 -50.32 8.28 -22.29
C MET A 1 -48.86 8.44 -22.66
N SER A 2 -48.32 9.67 -22.62
CA SER A 2 -46.89 9.91 -22.81
C SER A 2 -46.18 9.39 -21.57
N SER A 3 -45.56 8.22 -21.67
CA SER A 3 -44.62 7.78 -20.65
C SER A 3 -43.33 8.55 -20.90
N ASP A 4 -43.19 9.70 -20.23
CA ASP A 4 -41.95 10.45 -20.30
C ASP A 4 -40.80 9.50 -19.90
N PRO A 5 -39.69 9.49 -20.66
CA PRO A 5 -38.61 8.55 -20.42
C PRO A 5 -37.98 8.85 -19.06
N THR A 6 -38.31 8.02 -18.08
CA THR A 6 -37.66 8.04 -16.77
C THR A 6 -36.41 7.16 -16.81
N LEU A 7 -35.44 7.49 -15.97
CA LEU A 7 -34.20 6.73 -15.82
C LEU A 7 -34.48 5.25 -15.55
N ASP A 8 -35.52 4.93 -14.77
CA ASP A 8 -35.95 3.55 -14.44
C ASP A 8 -36.42 2.74 -15.66
N ASN A 9 -36.83 3.40 -16.76
CA ASN A 9 -37.33 2.73 -17.97
C ASN A 9 -36.22 2.39 -18.97
N LEU A 10 -35.00 2.87 -18.76
CA LEU A 10 -33.86 2.54 -19.61
C LEU A 10 -33.43 1.07 -19.42
N PRO A 11 -32.86 0.42 -20.45
CA PRO A 11 -32.20 -0.88 -20.28
C PRO A 11 -31.06 -0.81 -19.26
N GLY A 12 -30.82 -1.91 -18.54
CA GLY A 12 -29.82 -1.97 -17.46
C GLY A 12 -28.40 -1.65 -17.94
N GLU A 13 -28.09 -2.00 -19.19
CA GLU A 13 -26.80 -1.75 -19.84
C GLU A 13 -26.57 -0.25 -20.07
N ILE A 14 -27.63 0.47 -20.45
CA ILE A 14 -27.59 1.93 -20.64
C ILE A 14 -27.47 2.63 -19.28
N GLN A 15 -28.23 2.16 -18.28
CA GLN A 15 -28.11 2.65 -16.90
C GLN A 15 -26.70 2.44 -16.34
N LEU A 16 -26.12 1.25 -16.54
CA LEU A 16 -24.76 0.93 -16.13
C LEU A 16 -23.73 1.83 -16.82
N HIS A 17 -23.88 2.05 -18.13
CA HIS A 17 -23.00 2.95 -18.88
C HIS A 17 -23.08 4.39 -18.36
N ILE A 18 -24.28 4.91 -18.14
CA ILE A 18 -24.48 6.25 -17.55
C ILE A 18 -23.86 6.31 -16.15
N PHE A 19 -24.15 5.34 -15.29
CA PHE A 19 -23.70 5.32 -13.90
C PHE A 19 -22.19 5.14 -13.77
N SER A 20 -21.54 4.47 -14.73
CA SER A 20 -20.08 4.32 -14.75
C SER A 20 -19.32 5.65 -14.87
N GLN A 21 -20.01 6.72 -15.27
CA GLN A 21 -19.46 8.06 -15.45
C GLN A 21 -19.76 8.99 -14.25
N ILE A 22 -20.47 8.49 -13.22
CA ILE A 22 -20.96 9.29 -12.10
C ILE A 22 -20.05 9.07 -10.87
N GLY A 23 -19.78 10.12 -10.10
CA GLY A 23 -18.96 10.05 -8.88
C GLY A 23 -19.63 9.30 -7.73
N ALA A 24 -18.84 8.86 -6.73
CA ALA A 24 -19.32 8.02 -5.63
C ALA A 24 -20.48 8.64 -4.84
N HIS A 25 -20.43 9.96 -4.59
CA HIS A 25 -21.49 10.67 -3.89
C HIS A 25 -22.84 10.56 -4.61
N ASP A 26 -22.85 10.79 -5.91
CA ASP A 26 -24.05 10.81 -6.72
C ASP A 26 -24.55 9.39 -6.97
N LEU A 27 -23.64 8.42 -7.16
CA LEU A 27 -24.00 7.00 -7.15
C LEU A 27 -24.64 6.58 -5.82
N SER A 28 -24.14 7.07 -4.67
CA SER A 28 -24.74 6.77 -3.36
C SER A 28 -26.14 7.38 -3.23
N THR A 29 -26.37 8.54 -3.87
CA THR A 29 -27.67 9.20 -3.91
C THR A 29 -28.62 8.43 -4.81
N ILE A 30 -28.19 8.06 -6.03
CA ILE A 30 -28.93 7.20 -6.98
C ILE A 30 -29.27 5.85 -6.34
N ALA A 31 -28.35 5.27 -5.55
CA ALA A 31 -28.60 4.00 -4.88
C ALA A 31 -29.73 4.07 -3.85
N ARG A 32 -30.12 5.26 -3.38
CA ARG A 32 -31.23 5.45 -2.43
C ARG A 32 -32.56 5.73 -3.10
N THR A 33 -32.62 5.95 -4.42
CA THR A 33 -33.84 6.38 -5.11
C THR A 33 -34.78 5.22 -5.43
N SER A 34 -34.27 4.09 -5.92
CA SER A 34 -35.09 2.91 -6.25
C SER A 34 -34.31 1.60 -6.05
N LYS A 35 -35.03 0.48 -5.82
CA LYS A 35 -34.39 -0.84 -5.65
C LYS A 35 -33.59 -1.27 -6.89
N ARG A 36 -34.08 -0.93 -8.08
CA ARG A 36 -33.42 -1.26 -9.35
C ARG A 36 -32.15 -0.45 -9.54
N LEU A 37 -32.22 0.87 -9.33
CA LEU A 37 -31.05 1.74 -9.42
C LEU A 37 -30.04 1.44 -8.31
N ASN A 38 -30.52 1.05 -7.12
CA ASN A 38 -29.68 0.53 -6.04
C ASN A 38 -28.83 -0.65 -6.50
N GLN A 39 -29.41 -1.68 -7.13
CA GLN A 39 -28.65 -2.86 -7.57
C GLN A 39 -27.51 -2.49 -8.53
N ILE A 40 -27.78 -1.58 -9.48
CA ILE A 40 -26.78 -1.17 -10.48
C ILE A 40 -25.75 -0.23 -9.85
N ALA A 41 -26.18 0.84 -9.17
CA ALA A 41 -25.28 1.83 -8.58
C ALA A 41 -24.42 1.25 -7.46
N THR A 42 -24.98 0.36 -6.63
CA THR A 42 -24.27 -0.34 -5.55
C THR A 42 -23.19 -1.26 -6.13
N SER A 43 -23.46 -1.96 -7.24
CA SER A 43 -22.43 -2.74 -7.91
C SER A 43 -21.25 -1.86 -8.35
N LEU A 44 -21.51 -0.65 -8.87
CA LEU A 44 -20.47 0.27 -9.32
C LEU A 44 -19.70 0.92 -8.16
N LEU A 45 -20.39 1.25 -7.06
CA LEU A 45 -19.80 1.82 -5.84
C LEU A 45 -18.80 0.89 -5.17
N TRP A 46 -19.09 -0.41 -5.19
CA TRP A 46 -18.33 -1.41 -4.47
C TRP A 46 -17.54 -2.37 -5.38
N ASN A 47 -17.37 -2.04 -6.66
CA ASN A 47 -16.51 -2.81 -7.55
C ASN A 47 -15.01 -2.50 -7.35
N ASP A 48 -14.73 -1.31 -6.82
CA ASP A 48 -13.43 -0.65 -6.81
C ASP A 48 -13.32 0.14 -5.50
N ILE A 49 -12.57 -0.40 -4.53
CA ILE A 49 -12.40 0.21 -3.20
C ILE A 49 -10.92 0.47 -2.97
N GLU A 50 -10.63 1.71 -2.58
CA GLU A 50 -9.35 2.15 -2.08
C GLU A 50 -9.56 2.66 -0.65
N LEU A 51 -8.97 2.00 0.34
CA LEU A 51 -8.96 2.47 1.73
C LEU A 51 -7.54 2.94 2.07
N ARG A 52 -7.44 4.20 2.49
CA ARG A 52 -6.20 4.91 2.82
C ARG A 52 -6.41 5.77 4.05
N GLU A 53 -5.33 6.07 4.75
CA GLU A 53 -5.30 7.07 5.82
C GLU A 53 -5.46 8.50 5.26
N GLU A 54 -5.86 9.44 6.13
CA GLU A 54 -5.97 10.86 5.81
C GLU A 54 -4.62 11.42 5.32
N GLY A 55 -4.60 12.20 4.23
CA GLY A 55 -3.37 12.77 3.65
C GLY A 55 -2.72 11.98 2.49
N TYR A 56 -3.06 10.70 2.30
CA TYR A 56 -2.43 9.84 1.26
C TYR A 56 -2.69 10.30 -0.20
N HIS A 57 -3.66 11.19 -0.44
CA HIS A 57 -4.16 11.54 -1.78
C HIS A 57 -3.37 12.64 -2.52
N GLU A 58 -2.16 12.97 -2.09
CA GLU A 58 -1.42 14.11 -2.66
C GLU A 58 -0.42 13.76 -3.77
N SER A 59 -0.16 12.48 -4.13
CA SER A 59 0.71 12.16 -5.29
C SER A 59 0.01 11.55 -6.51
N ARG A 60 0.39 12.04 -7.70
CA ARG A 60 -0.19 11.74 -9.02
C ARG A 60 0.28 10.44 -9.70
N HIS A 61 1.12 9.60 -9.09
CA HIS A 61 1.89 8.62 -9.89
C HIS A 61 1.51 7.13 -9.76
N GLU A 62 0.27 6.79 -9.38
CA GLU A 62 -0.27 5.41 -9.54
C GLU A 62 -0.35 4.92 -11.00
N ILE A 63 0.06 5.76 -11.95
CA ILE A 63 0.02 5.57 -13.40
C ILE A 63 1.14 4.65 -13.93
N LYS A 64 2.14 4.28 -13.13
CA LYS A 64 3.28 3.45 -13.60
C LYS A 64 3.26 1.98 -13.19
N VAL A 65 2.18 1.49 -12.58
CA VAL A 65 1.94 0.04 -12.38
C VAL A 65 1.35 -0.54 -13.68
N PRO A 66 1.83 -1.68 -14.22
CA PRO A 66 1.42 -2.13 -15.55
C PRO A 66 -0.06 -2.51 -15.65
N PRO A 67 -0.62 -2.55 -16.88
CA PRO A 67 -2.06 -2.56 -17.13
C PRO A 67 -2.84 -3.78 -16.59
N PRO A 68 -4.19 -3.67 -16.43
CA PRO A 68 -5.01 -2.54 -16.86
C PRO A 68 -4.96 -1.39 -15.86
N ALA A 69 -4.33 -0.29 -16.29
CA ALA A 69 -4.35 0.98 -15.59
C ALA A 69 -5.69 1.63 -15.89
N ARG A 70 -6.49 1.88 -14.86
CA ARG A 70 -7.71 2.65 -14.98
C ARG A 70 -7.36 4.11 -14.68
N ASP A 71 -7.69 4.99 -15.61
CA ASP A 71 -7.47 6.43 -15.49
C ASP A 71 -7.97 6.93 -14.12
N PRO A 72 -7.13 7.61 -13.31
CA PRO A 72 -7.55 8.19 -12.03
C PRO A 72 -8.80 9.07 -12.13
N ALA A 73 -9.02 9.76 -13.27
CA ALA A 73 -10.23 10.55 -13.52
C ALA A 73 -11.51 9.70 -13.58
N CYS A 74 -11.40 8.40 -13.87
CA CYS A 74 -12.50 7.44 -13.91
C CYS A 74 -12.76 6.77 -12.55
N ARG A 75 -12.07 7.17 -11.47
CA ARG A 75 -12.20 6.55 -10.15
C ARG A 75 -13.21 7.32 -9.28
N PRO A 76 -14.13 6.63 -8.60
CA PRO A 76 -15.19 7.30 -7.84
C PRO A 76 -14.70 8.16 -6.65
N TYR A 77 -13.49 7.91 -6.15
CA TYR A 77 -12.93 8.52 -4.94
C TYR A 77 -11.73 9.46 -5.21
N HIS A 78 -11.44 9.78 -6.48
CA HIS A 78 -10.26 10.58 -6.81
C HIS A 78 -10.44 12.08 -6.49
N PRO A 79 -9.43 12.75 -5.87
CA PRO A 79 -9.53 14.13 -5.41
C PRO A 79 -9.71 15.19 -6.52
N LYS A 80 -9.37 14.88 -7.79
CA LYS A 80 -9.45 15.83 -8.92
C LYS A 80 -10.75 15.75 -9.75
N GLN A 81 -11.86 15.22 -9.22
CA GLN A 81 -13.15 15.37 -9.90
C GLN A 81 -13.50 16.87 -10.04
N LYS A 82 -14.24 17.26 -11.10
CA LYS A 82 -14.63 18.65 -11.43
C LYS A 82 -15.29 19.46 -10.28
N TRP A 83 -15.58 18.83 -9.16
CA TRP A 83 -16.16 19.42 -7.97
C TRP A 83 -15.19 19.28 -6.78
N GLY A 84 -14.20 20.19 -6.75
CA GLY A 84 -13.36 20.50 -5.60
C GLY A 84 -12.06 19.69 -5.53
N ASN A 85 -10.93 20.38 -5.48
CA ASN A 85 -9.56 19.88 -5.33
C ASN A 85 -9.33 19.05 -4.04
N GLY A 86 -9.99 17.91 -3.85
CA GLY A 86 -9.92 17.09 -2.62
C GLY A 86 -10.52 17.74 -1.36
N GLN A 87 -10.58 19.07 -1.31
CA GLN A 87 -11.13 19.88 -0.22
C GLN A 87 -12.58 19.53 0.11
N GLY A 88 -13.37 19.06 -0.86
CA GLY A 88 -14.77 18.70 -0.61
C GLY A 88 -14.94 17.42 0.21
N ALA A 89 -14.05 16.45 0.07
CA ALA A 89 -14.05 15.21 0.88
C ALA A 89 -13.36 15.46 2.22
N CYS A 90 -12.21 16.13 2.21
CA CYS A 90 -11.49 16.56 3.40
C CYS A 90 -12.38 17.44 4.32
N MET A 91 -13.06 18.45 3.77
CA MET A 91 -13.99 19.26 4.57
C MET A 91 -15.19 18.48 5.08
N LYS A 92 -15.66 17.45 4.39
CA LYS A 92 -16.74 16.59 4.90
C LYS A 92 -16.25 15.73 6.06
N ALA A 93 -15.05 15.16 5.97
CA ALA A 93 -14.40 14.42 7.05
C ALA A 93 -14.14 15.33 8.26
N TYR A 94 -13.54 16.50 8.05
CA TYR A 94 -13.31 17.50 9.08
C TYR A 94 -14.62 17.97 9.75
N ARG A 95 -15.67 18.31 8.97
CA ARG A 95 -16.98 18.69 9.53
C ARG A 95 -17.65 17.56 10.28
N PHE A 96 -17.46 16.32 9.84
CA PHE A 96 -17.97 15.15 10.54
C PHE A 96 -17.26 14.97 11.88
N PHE A 97 -15.92 15.07 11.92
CA PHE A 97 -15.13 15.04 13.15
C PHE A 97 -15.47 16.18 14.11
N GLU A 98 -15.58 17.41 13.61
CA GLU A 98 -16.00 18.57 14.39
C GLU A 98 -17.41 18.36 14.99
N MET A 99 -18.34 17.80 14.20
CA MET A 99 -19.68 17.45 14.68
C MET A 99 -19.64 16.36 15.77
N LEU A 100 -18.78 15.35 15.65
CA LEU A 100 -18.59 14.32 16.67
C LEU A 100 -18.02 14.92 17.97
N GLN A 101 -17.04 15.81 17.89
CA GLN A 101 -16.47 16.51 19.05
C GLN A 101 -17.49 17.43 19.74
N ILE A 102 -18.30 18.17 18.96
CA ILE A 102 -19.39 18.99 19.48
C ILE A 102 -20.44 18.11 20.18
N MET A 103 -20.79 16.95 19.60
CA MET A 103 -21.72 16.00 20.21
C MET A 103 -21.15 15.39 21.50
N HIS A 104 -19.87 15.03 21.54
CA HIS A 104 -19.20 14.56 22.76
C HIS A 104 -19.31 15.57 23.89
N LYS A 105 -19.08 16.86 23.59
CA LYS A 105 -19.07 17.93 24.59
C LYS A 105 -20.48 18.39 25.02
N LYS A 106 -21.45 18.40 24.11
CA LYS A 106 -22.78 19.00 24.35
C LYS A 106 -23.89 17.99 24.59
N ASN A 107 -23.74 16.75 24.11
CA ASN A 107 -24.78 15.74 24.16
C ASN A 107 -24.18 14.33 24.25
N PRO A 108 -23.41 14.05 25.33
CA PRO A 108 -22.66 12.81 25.48
C PRO A 108 -23.58 11.58 25.46
N ASP A 109 -24.80 11.67 26.01
CA ASP A 109 -25.77 10.57 25.98
C ASP A 109 -26.23 10.22 24.56
N ARG A 110 -26.32 11.21 23.66
CA ARG A 110 -26.69 11.00 22.26
C ARG A 110 -25.52 10.45 21.45
N LEU A 111 -24.30 10.93 21.70
CA LEU A 111 -23.10 10.32 21.14
C LEU A 111 -22.98 8.88 21.64
N GLN A 112 -23.20 8.64 22.93
CA GLN A 112 -23.22 7.32 23.55
C GLN A 112 -24.35 6.44 23.03
N GLN A 113 -25.52 6.95 22.65
CA GLN A 113 -26.55 6.14 21.97
C GLN A 113 -26.17 5.80 20.52
N ILE A 114 -25.47 6.70 19.82
CA ILE A 114 -24.95 6.47 18.48
C ILE A 114 -23.77 5.48 18.55
N THR A 115 -22.91 5.59 19.57
CA THR A 115 -21.76 4.71 19.80
C THR A 115 -22.09 3.45 20.59
N GLN A 116 -23.21 3.36 21.33
CA GLN A 116 -23.70 2.10 21.93
C GLN A 116 -24.22 1.14 20.85
N ARG A 117 -24.44 1.63 19.63
CA ARG A 117 -24.56 0.76 18.45
C ARG A 117 -23.21 0.28 17.92
N SER A 118 -22.07 0.79 18.38
CA SER A 118 -20.72 0.45 17.90
C SER A 118 -19.72 -0.02 18.97
N GLU A 119 -19.89 0.27 20.26
CA GLU A 119 -18.89 0.00 21.32
C GLU A 119 -18.84 -1.47 21.74
N GLU A 120 -19.88 -2.26 21.44
CA GLU A 120 -19.81 -3.74 21.44
C GLU A 120 -19.69 -4.35 20.03
N GLN A 121 -19.72 -3.52 18.97
CA GLN A 121 -19.83 -3.95 17.56
C GLN A 121 -18.57 -3.77 16.70
N VAL A 122 -17.50 -3.12 17.17
CA VAL A 122 -16.22 -3.09 16.41
C VAL A 122 -15.57 -4.48 16.33
N SER A 123 -15.98 -5.44 17.17
CA SER A 123 -15.39 -6.79 17.16
C SER A 123 -15.87 -7.70 16.02
N LYS A 124 -16.91 -7.33 15.24
CA LYS A 124 -17.34 -8.09 14.06
C LYS A 124 -17.94 -7.18 12.99
N ILE A 125 -17.20 -6.94 11.91
CA ILE A 125 -17.80 -6.46 10.65
C ILE A 125 -18.81 -7.54 10.20
N VAL A 126 -20.09 -7.21 10.22
CA VAL A 126 -21.20 -8.13 9.91
C VAL A 126 -21.67 -7.95 8.47
N GLY A 127 -21.94 -9.07 7.79
CA GLY A 127 -22.40 -9.11 6.39
C GLY A 127 -21.35 -9.71 5.46
N SER A 128 -21.76 -10.09 4.25
CA SER A 128 -20.83 -10.51 3.20
C SER A 128 -20.09 -9.29 2.66
N PRO A 129 -18.77 -9.39 2.41
CA PRO A 129 -18.03 -8.33 1.76
C PRO A 129 -18.56 -8.10 0.33
N PRO A 130 -18.38 -6.89 -0.22
CA PRO A 130 -18.75 -6.62 -1.60
C PRO A 130 -17.95 -7.48 -2.58
N LYS A 131 -18.52 -7.71 -3.77
CA LYS A 131 -17.86 -8.41 -4.86
C LYS A 131 -16.88 -7.50 -5.58
N LEU A 132 -15.70 -7.36 -5.00
CA LEU A 132 -14.65 -6.47 -5.48
C LEU A 132 -13.90 -7.06 -6.67
N ARG A 133 -13.52 -6.20 -7.63
CA ARG A 133 -12.57 -6.53 -8.69
C ARG A 133 -11.20 -5.94 -8.41
N PHE A 134 -11.16 -4.77 -7.77
CA PHE A 134 -9.94 -4.12 -7.32
C PHE A 134 -10.05 -3.77 -5.84
N LEU A 135 -8.97 -4.06 -5.11
CA LEU A 135 -8.83 -3.71 -3.70
C LEU A 135 -7.41 -3.19 -3.45
N LYS A 136 -7.32 -1.96 -2.92
CA LYS A 136 -6.09 -1.39 -2.40
C LYS A 136 -6.27 -1.00 -0.94
N LEU A 137 -5.39 -1.53 -0.09
CA LEU A 137 -5.38 -1.30 1.36
C LEU A 137 -4.00 -0.78 1.77
N SER A 138 -3.96 0.48 2.18
CA SER A 138 -2.72 1.20 2.48
C SER A 138 -2.80 1.95 3.80
N GLY A 139 -1.69 1.99 4.54
CA GLY A 139 -1.57 2.73 5.80
C GLY A 139 -2.09 1.97 7.02
N TYR A 140 -2.27 2.68 8.14
CA TYR A 140 -2.70 2.09 9.40
C TYR A 140 -4.12 1.53 9.32
N MET A 141 -4.30 0.25 9.65
CA MET A 141 -5.60 -0.40 9.52
C MET A 141 -5.85 -1.48 10.58
N PRO A 142 -7.06 -1.56 11.15
CA PRO A 142 -7.45 -2.68 11.99
C PRO A 142 -7.46 -3.98 11.18
N ARG A 143 -6.94 -5.09 11.75
CA ARG A 143 -6.82 -6.40 11.07
C ARG A 143 -8.17 -6.93 10.59
N GLU A 144 -9.25 -6.57 11.26
CA GLU A 144 -10.61 -7.01 10.97
C GLU A 144 -11.08 -6.55 9.59
N VAL A 145 -10.58 -5.41 9.09
CA VAL A 145 -10.96 -4.84 7.80
C VAL A 145 -10.44 -5.68 6.62
N PRO A 146 -9.12 -5.92 6.44
CA PRO A 146 -8.62 -6.81 5.39
C PRO A 146 -9.14 -8.24 5.59
N ALA A 147 -9.24 -8.71 6.84
CA ALA A 147 -9.80 -10.02 7.15
C ALA A 147 -11.27 -10.15 6.73
N TRP A 148 -12.07 -9.09 6.75
CA TRP A 148 -13.44 -9.14 6.25
C TRP A 148 -13.50 -9.05 4.73
N LEU A 149 -12.74 -8.13 4.12
CA LEU A 149 -12.74 -7.91 2.67
C LEU A 149 -12.23 -9.12 1.88
N LEU A 150 -11.21 -9.82 2.40
CA LEU A 150 -10.61 -10.98 1.75
C LEU A 150 -11.38 -12.29 1.96
N ARG A 151 -12.47 -12.28 2.74
CA ARG A 151 -13.23 -13.49 3.10
C ARG A 151 -13.95 -14.12 1.93
N GLU A 152 -14.50 -13.29 1.04
CA GLU A 152 -15.21 -13.71 -0.17
C GLU A 152 -14.63 -12.98 -1.40
N ALA A 153 -13.30 -12.97 -1.53
CA ALA A 153 -12.58 -12.30 -2.62
C ALA A 153 -12.55 -13.11 -3.94
N ASP A 154 -13.59 -13.88 -4.22
CA ASP A 154 -13.67 -14.78 -5.40
C ASP A 154 -13.74 -14.02 -6.74
N THR A 155 -14.13 -12.74 -6.70
CA THR A 155 -14.17 -11.84 -7.85
C THR A 155 -12.94 -10.97 -8.03
N LEU A 156 -11.99 -10.99 -7.09
CA LEU A 156 -10.89 -10.04 -7.04
C LEU A 156 -9.89 -10.31 -8.17
N GLU A 157 -9.61 -9.29 -8.98
CA GLU A 157 -8.69 -9.34 -10.13
C GLU A 157 -7.36 -8.64 -9.83
N ARG A 158 -7.37 -7.62 -8.96
CA ARG A 158 -6.18 -6.90 -8.52
C ARG A 158 -6.26 -6.58 -7.03
N LEU A 159 -5.16 -6.87 -6.32
CA LEU A 159 -5.00 -6.68 -4.89
C LEU A 159 -3.70 -5.93 -4.62
N GLU A 160 -3.75 -4.87 -3.82
CA GLU A 160 -2.59 -4.12 -3.37
C GLU A 160 -2.61 -3.94 -1.87
N LEU A 161 -1.54 -4.36 -1.21
CA LEU A 161 -1.41 -4.37 0.24
C LEU A 161 -0.12 -3.67 0.65
N ASP A 162 -0.25 -2.53 1.32
CA ASP A 162 0.81 -1.74 1.98
C ASP A 162 0.30 -1.26 3.35
N MET A 163 -0.25 -2.21 4.10
CA MET A 163 -0.94 -1.99 5.36
C MET A 163 0.03 -1.98 6.55
N LEU A 164 -0.27 -1.13 7.52
CA LEU A 164 0.50 -0.98 8.75
C LEU A 164 -0.34 -1.42 9.96
N ASP A 165 0.30 -2.12 10.90
CA ASP A 165 -0.26 -2.38 12.23
C ASP A 165 -0.19 -1.10 13.05
N ARG A 166 -1.13 -0.92 13.97
CA ARG A 166 -1.24 0.32 14.76
C ARG A 166 0.12 0.71 15.41
N PRO A 167 0.41 2.01 15.58
CA PRO A 167 1.57 2.44 16.36
C PRO A 167 1.48 1.95 17.82
N ILE A 168 2.64 1.74 18.44
CA ILE A 168 2.77 1.36 19.85
C ILE A 168 3.63 2.42 20.54
N SER A 169 3.06 3.13 21.52
CA SER A 169 3.75 4.12 22.34
C SER A 169 4.99 3.55 23.00
N THR A 170 6.06 4.34 22.94
CA THR A 170 7.27 4.20 23.76
C THR A 170 7.22 5.12 24.97
N TYR A 171 8.26 5.13 25.82
CA TYR A 171 8.30 6.09 26.94
C TYR A 171 8.49 7.55 26.48
N LEU A 172 8.99 7.77 25.24
CA LEU A 172 9.07 9.10 24.62
C LEU A 172 7.69 9.63 24.19
N SER A 173 6.70 8.74 24.01
CA SER A 173 5.39 9.09 23.50
C SER A 173 4.28 8.62 24.42
N ASN A 174 3.77 9.54 25.24
CA ASN A 174 2.65 9.28 26.15
C ASN A 174 1.27 9.39 25.48
N ASP A 175 1.17 9.17 24.15
CA ASP A 175 -0.12 9.18 23.48
C ASP A 175 -1.00 8.03 24.02
N PRO A 176 -2.12 8.33 24.70
CA PRO A 176 -3.00 7.30 25.25
C PRO A 176 -3.57 6.37 24.16
N HIS A 177 -3.68 6.82 22.90
CA HIS A 177 -4.18 6.02 21.78
C HIS A 177 -3.20 4.95 21.32
N PHE A 178 -1.90 5.10 21.56
CA PHE A 178 -0.88 4.12 21.17
C PHE A 178 -0.41 3.26 22.35
N THR A 179 -0.99 3.42 23.54
CA THR A 179 -0.68 2.62 24.73
C THR A 179 -0.53 1.12 24.40
N PRO A 180 0.58 0.47 24.81
CA PRO A 180 0.78 -0.95 24.52
C PRO A 180 -0.36 -1.81 25.10
N LEU A 181 -0.84 -2.78 24.32
CA LEU A 181 -1.79 -3.79 24.78
C LEU A 181 -1.11 -4.75 25.75
N PRO A 182 -1.86 -5.45 26.63
CA PRO A 182 -1.28 -6.40 27.58
C PRO A 182 -0.37 -7.46 26.94
N CYS A 183 -0.69 -7.90 25.71
CA CYS A 183 0.10 -8.87 24.96
C CYS A 183 1.40 -8.29 24.35
N GLU A 184 1.51 -6.96 24.25
CA GLU A 184 2.66 -6.25 23.71
C GLU A 184 3.65 -5.82 24.79
N LYS A 185 3.17 -5.65 26.04
CA LYS A 185 4.00 -5.27 27.20
C LYS A 185 5.02 -6.33 27.65
N THR A 186 4.87 -7.57 27.18
CA THR A 186 5.57 -8.72 27.76
C THR A 186 6.77 -9.21 26.93
N ASN A 187 7.13 -8.55 25.82
CA ASN A 187 8.16 -9.08 24.92
C ASN A 187 8.94 -7.98 24.17
N THR A 188 10.25 -8.17 23.99
CA THR A 188 11.19 -7.18 23.40
C THR A 188 11.19 -7.13 21.86
N ASP A 189 10.41 -7.98 21.18
CA ASP A 189 10.43 -8.17 19.71
C ASP A 189 9.27 -7.47 18.96
N TYR A 190 8.61 -6.51 19.60
CA TYR A 190 7.53 -5.73 18.98
C TYR A 190 8.03 -4.60 18.06
N GLY A 191 9.35 -4.55 17.78
CA GLY A 191 9.99 -3.46 17.04
C GLY A 191 10.31 -2.33 18.01
N SER A 192 11.47 -2.41 18.65
CA SER A 192 11.96 -1.40 19.59
C SER A 192 13.47 -1.54 19.67
N LEU A 193 14.18 -0.45 19.38
CA LEU A 193 15.49 -0.26 19.95
C LEU A 193 15.32 0.34 21.33
N ALA A 194 15.83 -0.35 22.34
CA ALA A 194 16.12 0.23 23.64
C ALA A 194 14.99 1.06 24.29
N ASP A 195 13.73 0.82 23.91
CA ASP A 195 12.53 1.53 24.35
C ASP A 195 12.31 2.96 23.79
N ASP A 196 13.06 3.42 22.77
CA ASP A 196 13.10 4.86 22.43
C ASP A 196 12.16 5.28 21.28
N MET A 197 11.93 4.47 20.24
CA MET A 197 11.23 4.91 19.00
C MET A 197 9.98 4.11 18.64
N VAL A 198 8.96 4.80 18.10
CA VAL A 198 7.76 4.17 17.50
C VAL A 198 8.04 3.85 16.02
N VAL A 199 8.54 2.65 15.74
CA VAL A 199 8.89 2.21 14.39
C VAL A 199 7.67 1.59 13.68
N PRO A 200 7.43 1.89 12.39
CA PRO A 200 6.29 1.33 11.68
C PRO A 200 6.39 -0.17 11.44
N ARG A 201 5.24 -0.85 11.52
CA ARG A 201 5.18 -2.31 11.49
C ARG A 201 4.20 -2.76 10.40
N PRO A 202 4.58 -3.72 9.55
CA PRO A 202 3.63 -4.26 8.57
C PRO A 202 2.47 -4.96 9.28
N LEU A 203 1.26 -4.81 8.73
CA LEU A 203 0.08 -5.50 9.23
C LEU A 203 0.15 -6.99 8.86
N GLY A 204 0.07 -7.85 9.87
CA GLY A 204 -0.02 -9.30 9.70
C GLY A 204 -1.07 -9.94 10.62
N ASN A 205 -1.19 -11.27 10.57
CA ASN A 205 -2.25 -12.05 11.19
C ASN A 205 -3.68 -11.73 10.70
N ILE A 206 -3.85 -11.29 9.45
CA ILE A 206 -5.18 -11.01 8.87
C ILE A 206 -6.00 -12.30 8.72
N PHE A 207 -5.34 -13.46 8.59
CA PHE A 207 -6.02 -14.77 8.50
C PHE A 207 -5.94 -15.60 9.80
N LYS A 208 -5.57 -15.00 10.93
CA LYS A 208 -5.44 -15.73 12.20
C LYS A 208 -6.76 -16.37 12.64
N ASP A 209 -7.86 -15.64 12.50
CA ASP A 209 -9.19 -16.10 12.91
C ASP A 209 -9.92 -16.90 11.84
N TYR A 210 -9.31 -17.11 10.67
CA TYR A 210 -9.89 -17.92 9.60
C TYR A 210 -9.88 -19.42 9.95
N GLY A 211 -9.13 -19.86 10.96
CA GLY A 211 -8.98 -21.29 11.25
C GLY A 211 -8.49 -22.06 10.03
N ASN A 212 -9.22 -23.11 9.63
CA ASN A 212 -8.93 -23.92 8.44
C ASN A 212 -9.56 -23.37 7.15
N HIS A 213 -10.16 -22.17 7.17
CA HIS A 213 -10.77 -21.61 5.96
C HIS A 213 -9.65 -21.20 4.98
N GLU A 214 -9.68 -21.80 3.79
CA GLU A 214 -8.72 -21.52 2.73
C GLU A 214 -9.05 -20.19 2.06
N VAL A 215 -8.03 -19.34 1.90
CA VAL A 215 -8.15 -18.09 1.13
C VAL A 215 -8.34 -18.46 -0.33
N LYS A 216 -9.34 -17.86 -1.00
CA LYS A 216 -9.64 -18.17 -2.41
C LYS A 216 -9.54 -16.89 -3.25
N LEU A 217 -8.58 -16.89 -4.18
CA LEU A 217 -8.32 -15.77 -5.09
C LEU A 217 -8.27 -16.24 -6.55
N PRO A 218 -9.32 -16.94 -7.04
CA PRO A 218 -9.31 -17.67 -8.31
C PRO A 218 -9.31 -16.78 -9.57
N LYS A 219 -9.38 -15.46 -9.41
CA LYS A 219 -9.34 -14.49 -10.52
C LYS A 219 -8.23 -13.47 -10.40
N LEU A 220 -7.41 -13.57 -9.35
CA LEU A 220 -6.41 -12.55 -9.08
C LEU A 220 -5.30 -12.63 -10.12
N ARG A 221 -5.09 -11.54 -10.85
CA ARG A 221 -4.09 -11.41 -11.92
C ARG A 221 -2.97 -10.47 -11.56
N HIS A 222 -3.22 -9.53 -10.66
CA HIS A 222 -2.24 -8.55 -10.22
C HIS A 222 -2.18 -8.50 -8.69
N LEU A 223 -0.99 -8.70 -8.14
CA LEU A 223 -0.75 -8.63 -6.70
C LEU A 223 0.39 -7.67 -6.41
N PHE A 224 0.16 -6.71 -5.53
CA PHE A 224 1.16 -5.82 -4.99
C PHE A 224 1.28 -6.04 -3.49
N LEU A 225 2.50 -6.28 -3.00
CA LEU A 225 2.84 -6.50 -1.61
C LEU A 225 3.95 -5.51 -1.22
N GLY A 226 3.60 -4.51 -0.42
CA GLY A 226 4.47 -3.45 0.05
C GLY A 226 4.61 -3.49 1.57
N LYS A 227 5.81 -3.20 2.08
CA LYS A 227 6.03 -2.98 3.51
C LYS A 227 7.17 -2.00 3.79
N PRO A 228 7.21 -1.42 5.00
CA PRO A 228 8.44 -0.83 5.52
C PRO A 228 9.56 -1.89 5.60
N ALA A 229 10.80 -1.44 5.41
CA ALA A 229 12.00 -2.25 5.47
C ALA A 229 13.06 -1.56 6.32
N GLU A 230 13.94 -2.35 6.92
CA GLU A 230 15.10 -1.84 7.63
C GLU A 230 16.05 -1.19 6.63
N SER A 231 16.58 -0.02 6.98
CA SER A 231 17.69 0.60 6.25
C SER A 231 18.97 0.32 7.02
N TYR A 232 19.93 -0.34 6.39
CA TYR A 232 21.27 -0.48 6.95
C TYR A 232 22.20 0.44 6.17
N SER A 233 22.68 1.52 6.77
CA SER A 233 23.79 2.31 6.21
C SER A 233 25.08 1.96 6.96
N ASP A 234 26.18 1.82 6.22
CA ASP A 234 27.52 1.63 6.81
C ASP A 234 28.12 2.97 7.29
N SER A 235 27.36 4.06 7.20
CA SER A 235 27.82 5.36 7.63
C SER A 235 27.94 5.38 9.16
N THR A 236 29.11 5.82 9.64
CA THR A 236 29.42 6.02 11.07
C THR A 236 28.52 7.04 11.78
N TRP A 237 27.52 7.58 11.07
CA TRP A 237 26.56 8.60 11.50
C TRP A 237 25.14 8.06 11.69
N ALA A 238 24.87 6.78 11.37
CA ALA A 238 23.61 6.12 11.72
C ALA A 238 23.56 5.90 13.24
N PHE A 239 23.19 6.94 13.98
CA PHE A 239 23.17 6.93 15.43
C PHE A 239 22.11 5.99 16.00
N GLU A 240 21.10 5.56 15.23
CA GLU A 240 20.04 4.66 15.72
C GLU A 240 19.75 3.54 14.70
N ARG A 241 20.51 2.44 14.74
CA ARG A 241 20.21 1.22 13.93
C ARG A 241 18.88 0.62 14.36
N TYR A 242 17.73 1.01 13.80
CA TYR A 242 16.45 0.47 14.27
C TYR A 242 16.04 -0.83 13.59
N SER A 243 15.72 -1.83 14.42
CA SER A 243 15.26 -3.12 13.95
C SER A 243 13.73 -3.14 13.85
N LEU A 244 13.21 -3.51 12.69
CA LEU A 244 11.79 -3.79 12.52
C LEU A 244 11.35 -4.97 13.41
N SER A 245 10.07 -5.01 13.76
CA SER A 245 9.51 -6.14 14.50
C SER A 245 9.57 -7.42 13.66
N LYS A 246 10.48 -8.35 14.02
CA LYS A 246 10.62 -9.64 13.34
C LYS A 246 9.33 -10.46 13.44
N ARG A 247 8.62 -10.33 14.57
CA ARG A 247 7.29 -10.92 14.75
C ARG A 247 6.24 -10.36 13.81
N ALA A 248 6.15 -9.04 13.65
CA ALA A 248 5.18 -8.42 12.75
C ALA A 248 5.51 -8.79 11.29
N GLU A 249 6.79 -8.78 10.93
CA GLU A 249 7.27 -9.19 9.62
C GLU A 249 6.92 -10.65 9.33
N LYS A 250 7.23 -11.57 10.26
CA LYS A 250 6.86 -12.98 10.11
C LYS A 250 5.35 -13.15 9.93
N ALA A 251 4.54 -12.46 10.75
CA ALA A 251 3.09 -12.56 10.65
C ALA A 251 2.56 -12.02 9.30
N CYS A 252 3.17 -10.96 8.77
CA CYS A 252 2.86 -10.41 7.46
C CYS A 252 3.23 -11.41 6.35
N TYR A 253 4.42 -12.01 6.42
CA TYR A 253 4.86 -13.03 5.46
C TYR A 253 4.00 -14.30 5.51
N ASP A 254 3.57 -14.75 6.69
CA ASP A 254 2.65 -15.88 6.82
C ASP A 254 1.32 -15.60 6.08
N ASP A 255 0.82 -14.36 6.10
CA ASP A 255 -0.39 -13.98 5.37
C ASP A 255 -0.13 -13.84 3.85
N TRP A 256 0.99 -13.20 3.47
CA TRP A 256 1.39 -13.04 2.08
C TRP A 256 1.62 -14.39 1.38
N PHE A 257 2.21 -15.35 2.09
CA PHE A 257 2.39 -16.73 1.63
C PHE A 257 1.03 -17.34 1.26
N ARG A 258 0.02 -17.23 2.13
CA ARG A 258 -1.33 -17.75 1.85
C ARG A 258 -2.00 -17.06 0.66
N ILE A 259 -1.81 -15.74 0.52
CA ILE A 259 -2.34 -14.98 -0.64
C ILE A 259 -1.68 -15.43 -1.93
N LEU A 260 -0.37 -15.62 -1.93
CA LEU A 260 0.39 -16.11 -3.09
C LEU A 260 -0.04 -17.52 -3.47
N GLU A 261 -0.11 -18.46 -2.53
CA GLU A 261 -0.62 -19.82 -2.78
C GLU A 261 -2.03 -19.81 -3.38
N ALA A 262 -2.92 -18.98 -2.83
CA ALA A 262 -4.31 -18.88 -3.28
C ALA A 262 -4.49 -18.27 -4.68
N SER A 263 -3.49 -17.53 -5.19
CA SER A 263 -3.57 -16.76 -6.44
C SER A 263 -2.62 -17.23 -7.54
N LEU A 264 -1.63 -18.07 -7.22
CA LEU A 264 -0.53 -18.45 -8.13
C LEU A 264 -1.00 -18.99 -9.49
N LYS A 265 -2.14 -19.68 -9.52
CA LYS A 265 -2.73 -20.27 -10.73
C LYS A 265 -3.39 -19.27 -11.68
N THR A 266 -3.53 -18.01 -11.28
CA THR A 266 -4.07 -16.93 -12.13
C THR A 266 -3.23 -15.68 -12.15
N LEU A 267 -2.23 -15.58 -11.26
CA LEU A 267 -1.40 -14.40 -11.10
C LEU A 267 -0.55 -14.17 -12.35
N GLU A 268 -0.69 -13.00 -12.98
CA GLU A 268 0.07 -12.60 -14.17
C GLU A 268 1.18 -11.59 -13.83
N THR A 269 0.98 -10.77 -12.80
CA THR A 269 1.92 -9.74 -12.35
C THR A 269 2.04 -9.73 -10.83
N LEU A 270 3.28 -9.81 -10.34
CA LEU A 270 3.62 -9.65 -8.94
C LEU A 270 4.50 -8.41 -8.75
N VAL A 271 4.15 -7.57 -7.78
CA VAL A 271 4.97 -6.43 -7.37
C VAL A 271 5.34 -6.62 -5.90
N LEU A 272 6.63 -6.63 -5.62
CA LEU A 272 7.18 -6.67 -4.28
C LEU A 272 7.85 -5.33 -4.02
N GLU A 273 7.41 -4.63 -2.99
CA GLU A 273 7.99 -3.36 -2.57
C GLU A 273 8.48 -3.45 -1.13
N GLN A 274 9.71 -3.02 -0.94
CA GLN A 274 10.29 -2.75 0.37
C GLN A 274 10.69 -1.30 0.41
N ARG A 275 10.13 -0.54 1.36
CA ARG A 275 10.49 0.85 1.54
C ARG A 275 11.39 1.00 2.75
N PRO A 276 12.69 1.26 2.58
CA PRO A 276 13.59 1.53 3.70
C PRO A 276 13.00 2.65 4.53
N ALA A 277 12.78 2.39 5.80
CA ALA A 277 12.27 3.41 6.68
C ALA A 277 13.37 4.48 6.92
N ILE A 278 12.98 5.67 7.38
CA ILE A 278 13.87 6.70 7.92
C ILE A 278 13.09 7.54 8.94
N ASP A 279 13.72 7.88 10.08
CA ASP A 279 13.12 8.79 11.06
C ASP A 279 13.20 10.25 10.59
N ASP A 280 12.19 11.05 10.93
CA ASP A 280 12.10 12.49 10.63
C ASP A 280 13.39 13.23 11.02
N ILE A 281 13.86 13.01 12.24
CA ILE A 281 15.02 13.71 12.78
C ILE A 281 16.32 13.21 12.14
N GLU A 282 16.37 11.95 11.69
CA GLU A 282 17.52 11.41 10.96
C GLU A 282 17.57 11.89 9.50
N SER A 283 16.46 12.42 8.98
CA SER A 283 16.39 12.98 7.63
C SER A 283 17.01 14.37 7.51
N ASP A 284 17.33 15.04 8.63
CA ASP A 284 17.97 16.37 8.65
C ASP A 284 19.31 16.33 7.88
N GLY A 285 19.25 16.68 6.59
CA GLY A 285 20.39 16.71 5.67
C GLY A 285 20.53 15.54 4.69
N HIS A 286 19.57 14.61 4.61
CA HIS A 286 19.58 13.51 3.64
C HIS A 286 18.40 13.59 2.67
N SER A 287 18.69 13.64 1.37
CA SER A 287 17.67 13.48 0.33
C SER A 287 17.26 12.00 0.21
N GLU A 288 16.07 11.75 -0.35
CA GLU A 288 15.64 10.39 -0.74
C GLU A 288 16.69 9.74 -1.63
N ASP A 289 17.33 10.54 -2.48
CA ASP A 289 18.34 10.09 -3.40
C ASP A 289 19.58 9.53 -2.69
N THR A 290 20.12 10.29 -1.73
CA THR A 290 21.24 9.86 -0.90
C THR A 290 20.86 8.62 -0.08
N TRP A 291 19.68 8.62 0.53
CA TRP A 291 19.23 7.50 1.36
C TRP A 291 19.08 6.19 0.57
N MET A 292 18.49 6.26 -0.62
CA MET A 292 18.24 5.10 -1.45
C MET A 292 19.52 4.53 -2.09
N ASP A 293 20.56 5.36 -2.24
CA ASP A 293 21.85 4.99 -2.81
C ASP A 293 22.83 4.41 -1.78
N GLU A 294 22.84 4.92 -0.55
CA GLU A 294 23.78 4.50 0.51
C GLU A 294 23.37 3.22 1.25
N ARG A 295 22.11 2.81 1.11
CA ARG A 295 21.58 1.65 1.83
C ARG A 295 22.22 0.33 1.38
N LEU A 296 22.46 -0.54 2.34
CA LEU A 296 22.82 -1.93 2.10
C LEU A 296 21.58 -2.82 2.05
N TRP A 297 21.78 -4.00 1.45
CA TRP A 297 20.79 -5.06 1.39
C TRP A 297 20.39 -5.53 2.80
N SER A 298 19.09 -5.74 3.04
CA SER A 298 18.57 -6.20 4.34
C SER A 298 18.31 -7.72 4.35
N GLU A 299 18.48 -8.36 5.51
CA GLU A 299 18.09 -9.77 5.73
C GLU A 299 16.59 -9.99 5.45
N ALA A 300 15.74 -9.00 5.77
CA ALA A 300 14.31 -9.04 5.49
C ALA A 300 13.99 -9.16 3.99
N SER A 301 14.81 -8.56 3.14
CA SER A 301 14.71 -8.69 1.68
C SER A 301 14.96 -10.12 1.22
N GLU A 302 15.92 -10.83 1.82
CA GLU A 302 16.23 -12.22 1.49
C GLU A 302 15.08 -13.15 1.88
N ILE A 303 14.55 -13.02 3.10
CA ILE A 303 13.43 -13.83 3.58
C ILE A 303 12.20 -13.68 2.66
N LEU A 304 11.90 -12.45 2.22
CA LEU A 304 10.79 -12.19 1.28
C LEU A 304 11.00 -12.93 -0.05
N LEU A 305 12.20 -12.83 -0.63
CA LEU A 305 12.50 -13.48 -1.90
C LEU A 305 12.49 -15.00 -1.77
N GLU A 306 13.03 -15.56 -0.69
CA GLU A 306 12.99 -17.01 -0.41
C GLU A 306 11.56 -17.54 -0.26
N MET A 307 10.70 -16.80 0.45
CA MET A 307 9.28 -17.14 0.59
C MET A 307 8.60 -17.20 -0.79
N VAL A 308 8.77 -16.16 -1.62
CA VAL A 308 8.18 -16.11 -2.96
C VAL A 308 8.75 -17.23 -3.85
N GLN A 309 10.07 -17.46 -3.78
CA GLN A 309 10.74 -18.53 -4.51
C GLN A 309 10.18 -19.90 -4.12
N THR A 310 9.90 -20.12 -2.84
CA THR A 310 9.33 -21.36 -2.32
C THR A 310 7.93 -21.60 -2.91
N VAL A 311 7.06 -20.59 -2.88
CA VAL A 311 5.70 -20.70 -3.45
C VAL A 311 5.77 -20.98 -4.95
N ILE A 312 6.56 -20.22 -5.71
CA ILE A 312 6.73 -20.41 -7.16
C ILE A 312 7.32 -21.79 -7.48
N SER A 313 8.23 -22.30 -6.64
CA SER A 313 8.84 -23.63 -6.85
C SER A 313 7.89 -24.78 -6.57
N SER A 314 6.88 -24.58 -5.73
CA SER A 314 5.90 -25.61 -5.41
C SER A 314 4.94 -25.91 -6.58
N GLU A 315 4.80 -24.99 -7.53
CA GLU A 315 3.94 -25.17 -8.69
C GLU A 315 4.69 -25.88 -9.82
N THR A 316 4.20 -27.07 -10.14
CA THR A 316 4.76 -27.94 -11.18
C THR A 316 4.18 -27.67 -12.57
N SER A 317 3.09 -26.90 -12.66
CA SER A 317 2.41 -26.56 -13.90
C SER A 317 3.02 -25.33 -14.57
N GLN A 318 2.62 -25.06 -15.82
CA GLN A 318 3.00 -23.81 -16.48
C GLN A 318 2.42 -22.61 -15.69
N LEU A 319 3.31 -21.78 -15.15
CA LEU A 319 2.95 -20.59 -14.38
C LEU A 319 2.35 -19.52 -15.31
N PRO A 320 1.18 -18.95 -14.98
CA PRO A 320 0.63 -17.79 -15.69
C PRO A 320 1.42 -16.50 -15.43
N LEU A 321 2.27 -16.49 -14.40
CA LEU A 321 3.08 -15.33 -14.00
C LEU A 321 3.96 -14.91 -15.17
N LYS A 322 3.83 -13.66 -15.60
CA LYS A 322 4.59 -13.09 -16.72
C LYS A 322 5.65 -12.13 -16.24
N ARG A 323 5.35 -11.37 -15.19
CA ARG A 323 6.16 -10.23 -14.74
C ARG A 323 6.27 -10.15 -13.24
N VAL A 324 7.47 -9.84 -12.76
CA VAL A 324 7.77 -9.49 -11.38
C VAL A 324 8.47 -8.13 -11.33
N TYR A 325 8.04 -7.29 -10.39
CA TYR A 325 8.70 -6.01 -10.12
C TYR A 325 9.23 -6.01 -8.69
N LEU A 326 10.49 -5.65 -8.52
CA LEU A 326 11.16 -5.53 -7.23
C LEU A 326 11.46 -4.04 -7.01
N TYR A 327 10.70 -3.37 -6.15
CA TYR A 327 10.91 -1.96 -5.80
C TYR A 327 11.60 -1.85 -4.45
N GLY A 328 12.67 -1.06 -4.38
CA GLY A 328 13.34 -0.82 -3.11
C GLY A 328 14.01 -2.08 -2.54
N ILE A 329 14.25 -3.09 -3.37
CA ILE A 329 14.89 -4.35 -2.98
C ILE A 329 16.34 -4.33 -3.45
N VAL A 330 16.58 -4.02 -4.72
CA VAL A 330 17.94 -4.00 -5.27
C VAL A 330 18.58 -2.63 -5.09
N ASN A 331 19.78 -2.61 -4.52
CA ASN A 331 20.73 -1.53 -4.69
C ASN A 331 21.91 -2.05 -5.54
N VAL A 332 22.24 -1.36 -6.63
CA VAL A 332 23.38 -1.70 -7.50
C VAL A 332 24.45 -0.66 -7.28
N SER A 333 25.41 -0.96 -6.41
CA SER A 333 26.67 -0.20 -6.32
C SER A 333 27.78 -0.94 -7.07
N GLU A 334 28.60 -0.22 -7.83
CA GLU A 334 29.76 -0.77 -8.55
C GLU A 334 30.82 -1.40 -7.63
N GLU A 335 30.82 -1.02 -6.35
CA GLU A 335 31.75 -1.55 -5.34
C GLU A 335 31.29 -2.87 -4.72
N LEU A 336 30.15 -3.42 -5.17
CA LEU A 336 29.64 -4.71 -4.70
C LEU A 336 30.57 -5.85 -5.11
N VAL A 337 31.43 -6.23 -4.17
CA VAL A 337 32.05 -7.55 -4.11
C VAL A 337 31.24 -8.33 -3.07
N PRO A 338 30.46 -9.35 -3.44
CA PRO A 338 30.48 -10.14 -4.68
C PRO A 338 29.57 -9.62 -5.83
N PRO A 339 29.73 -10.15 -7.07
CA PRO A 339 28.90 -9.81 -8.23
C PRO A 339 27.39 -9.86 -7.95
N PHE A 340 26.60 -8.97 -8.57
CA PHE A 340 25.14 -8.89 -8.35
C PHE A 340 24.41 -10.24 -8.49
N LEU A 341 24.81 -11.08 -9.44
CA LEU A 341 24.23 -12.41 -9.65
C LEU A 341 24.46 -13.39 -8.49
N ASP A 342 25.46 -13.15 -7.65
CA ASP A 342 25.75 -13.96 -6.47
C ASP A 342 24.95 -13.51 -5.24
N LEU A 343 24.37 -12.29 -5.29
CA LEU A 343 23.49 -11.75 -4.26
C LEU A 343 22.08 -12.36 -4.36
N PRO A 344 21.33 -12.45 -3.24
CA PRO A 344 19.98 -13.04 -3.24
C PRO A 344 19.03 -12.48 -4.31
N PRO A 345 18.96 -11.14 -4.58
CA PRO A 345 18.16 -10.62 -5.68
C PRO A 345 18.57 -11.11 -7.05
N GLY A 346 19.88 -11.14 -7.33
CA GLY A 346 20.39 -11.59 -8.62
C GLY A 346 20.05 -13.05 -8.85
N LYS A 347 20.22 -13.90 -7.83
CA LYS A 347 19.80 -15.32 -7.86
C LYS A 347 18.31 -15.47 -8.08
N PHE A 348 17.49 -14.68 -7.37
CA PHE A 348 16.03 -14.72 -7.51
C PHE A 348 15.57 -14.27 -8.90
N MET A 349 16.14 -13.18 -9.44
CA MET A 349 15.85 -12.72 -10.80
C MET A 349 16.26 -13.77 -11.84
N GLN A 350 17.41 -14.41 -11.67
CA GLN A 350 17.83 -15.52 -12.53
C GLN A 350 16.87 -16.72 -12.44
N PHE A 351 16.43 -17.07 -11.23
CA PHE A 351 15.42 -18.11 -10.99
C PHE A 351 14.09 -17.83 -11.71
N LEU A 352 13.65 -16.57 -11.76
CA LEU A 352 12.44 -16.16 -12.49
C LEU A 352 12.65 -16.26 -14.00
N LYS A 353 13.80 -15.80 -14.49
CA LYS A 353 14.18 -15.92 -15.90
C LYS A 353 14.20 -17.37 -16.37
N ASP A 354 14.73 -18.29 -15.57
CA ASP A 354 14.77 -19.73 -15.89
C ASP A 354 13.35 -20.35 -16.00
N ARG A 355 12.33 -19.66 -15.45
CA ARG A 355 10.91 -20.01 -15.61
C ARG A 355 10.18 -19.21 -16.68
N GLY A 356 10.89 -18.38 -17.46
CA GLY A 356 10.30 -17.56 -18.50
C GLY A 356 9.51 -16.34 -17.99
N VAL A 357 9.78 -15.92 -16.74
CA VAL A 357 9.15 -14.77 -16.09
C VAL A 357 10.08 -13.57 -16.23
N GLU A 358 9.57 -12.45 -16.76
CA GLU A 358 10.30 -11.19 -16.81
C GLU A 358 10.40 -10.60 -15.40
N CYS A 359 11.58 -10.07 -15.02
CA CYS A 359 11.72 -9.39 -13.73
C CYS A 359 12.49 -8.08 -13.88
N GLU A 360 11.96 -7.01 -13.28
CA GLU A 360 12.59 -5.70 -13.22
C GLU A 360 12.80 -5.30 -11.78
N ALA A 361 14.05 -5.02 -11.42
CA ALA A 361 14.37 -4.35 -10.18
C ALA A 361 14.43 -2.85 -10.42
N ARG A 362 13.74 -2.09 -9.58
CA ARG A 362 13.58 -0.66 -9.67
C ARG A 362 13.95 -0.02 -8.34
N ARG A 363 14.37 1.25 -8.40
CA ARG A 363 14.90 1.98 -7.25
C ARG A 363 13.97 1.89 -6.04
N GLY A 364 12.68 2.09 -6.25
CA GLY A 364 11.69 2.17 -5.18
C GLY A 364 11.79 3.49 -4.43
N LYS A 365 11.33 3.49 -3.19
CA LYS A 365 11.25 4.67 -2.33
C LYS A 365 11.53 4.37 -0.88
N TRP A 366 11.79 5.42 -0.10
CA TRP A 366 11.81 5.34 1.35
C TRP A 366 10.40 5.43 2.01
N CYS A 367 10.37 5.16 3.30
CA CYS A 367 9.21 5.26 4.17
C CYS A 367 9.58 6.16 5.35
N PHE A 368 9.13 7.40 5.34
CA PHE A 368 9.41 8.31 6.42
C PHE A 368 8.52 8.01 7.62
N PHE A 369 9.03 8.16 8.83
CA PHE A 369 8.20 8.08 10.02
C PHE A 369 8.65 9.03 11.12
N ASP A 370 7.71 9.56 11.89
CA ASP A 370 8.02 10.31 13.10
C ASP A 370 8.19 9.34 14.27
N ARG A 371 9.41 9.25 14.85
CA ARG A 371 9.68 8.35 15.97
C ARG A 371 8.82 8.58 17.21
N GLN A 372 8.22 9.76 17.38
CA GLN A 372 7.39 10.06 18.56
C GLN A 372 5.97 9.52 18.39
N SER A 373 5.27 9.87 17.31
CA SER A 373 3.90 9.43 17.06
C SER A 373 3.83 8.06 16.39
N GLY A 374 4.90 7.64 15.73
CA GLY A 374 4.90 6.53 14.78
C GLY A 374 4.15 6.85 13.49
N SER A 375 3.77 8.11 13.25
CA SER A 375 3.12 8.49 12.00
C SER A 375 4.05 8.15 10.84
N VAL A 376 3.52 7.46 9.84
CA VAL A 376 4.27 7.13 8.63
C VAL A 376 3.84 8.06 7.54
N ASP A 377 4.81 8.73 6.94
CA ASP A 377 4.62 9.32 5.63
C ASP A 377 5.18 8.38 4.57
N TRP A 378 4.27 7.81 3.80
CA TRP A 378 4.61 7.12 2.58
C TRP A 378 4.96 8.16 1.54
N CYS A 379 6.23 8.54 1.48
CA CYS A 379 6.68 9.67 0.66
C CYS A 379 6.00 9.70 -0.70
N PRO A 380 5.39 10.84 -1.07
CA PRO A 380 4.57 10.95 -2.27
C PRO A 380 5.32 10.43 -3.50
N TRP A 381 4.63 9.83 -4.48
CA TRP A 381 5.25 9.41 -5.76
C TRP A 381 5.74 10.56 -6.63
N ASP A 382 5.66 11.75 -6.07
CA ASP A 382 5.98 13.04 -6.62
C ASP A 382 6.99 13.73 -5.68
N ALA A 383 8.04 13.04 -5.22
CA ALA A 383 9.25 13.70 -4.71
C ALA A 383 10.02 14.41 -5.84
N ALA A 384 9.27 15.17 -6.64
CA ALA A 384 9.66 16.42 -7.23
C ALA A 384 8.81 17.45 -6.47
N TYR A 385 9.22 17.78 -5.24
CA TYR A 385 8.75 18.96 -4.53
C TYR A 385 9.34 20.25 -5.16
N GLU A 386 9.52 20.27 -6.48
CA GLU A 386 10.19 21.35 -7.22
C GLU A 386 9.47 21.62 -8.57
N ASP A 387 8.14 21.60 -8.59
CA ASP A 387 7.36 22.11 -9.74
C ASP A 387 6.15 22.97 -9.30
N GLU A 388 5.95 23.19 -7.99
CA GLU A 388 4.98 24.16 -7.50
C GLU A 388 5.72 25.41 -7.00
N GLU A 389 5.97 26.32 -7.95
CA GLU A 389 6.24 27.75 -7.75
C GLU A 389 7.24 28.06 -6.63
N GLU A 390 8.53 27.74 -6.84
CA GLU A 390 9.56 28.63 -6.32
C GLU A 390 9.34 29.98 -7.00
N ASP A 391 8.86 30.94 -6.22
CA ASP A 391 8.99 32.35 -6.53
C ASP A 391 10.42 32.58 -7.04
N GLU A 392 10.52 33.23 -8.19
CA GLU A 392 11.74 33.62 -8.90
C GLU A 392 12.73 34.36 -7.97
N ASP A 393 13.46 33.63 -7.13
CA ASP A 393 14.69 34.12 -6.51
C ASP A 393 15.84 33.64 -7.39
N GLU A 394 16.29 34.59 -8.22
CA GLU A 394 17.39 34.52 -9.18
C GLU A 394 18.71 34.06 -8.52
N ASP A 395 18.90 32.76 -8.33
CA ASP A 395 20.21 32.10 -8.20
C ASP A 395 20.05 30.64 -8.66
N GLU A 396 19.73 30.44 -9.95
CA GLU A 396 19.77 29.13 -10.61
C GLU A 396 21.22 28.58 -10.58
N ASP A 397 21.51 27.72 -9.60
CA ASP A 397 22.69 26.85 -9.67
C ASP A 397 22.51 25.88 -10.84
N GLU A 398 23.14 26.21 -11.99
CA GLU A 398 23.16 25.47 -13.27
C GLU A 398 23.68 24.01 -13.18
N ASP A 399 24.05 23.55 -11.98
CA ASP A 399 24.74 22.27 -11.71
C ASP A 399 23.89 21.25 -10.91
N THR A 400 22.59 21.49 -10.67
CA THR A 400 21.76 20.51 -9.94
C THR A 400 21.44 19.30 -10.83
N GLU A 401 22.12 18.17 -10.57
CA GLU A 401 21.92 16.91 -11.30
C GLU A 401 20.45 16.43 -11.21
N PRO A 402 19.87 15.88 -12.29
CA PRO A 402 18.48 15.46 -12.31
C PRO A 402 18.23 14.30 -11.33
N LEU A 403 17.31 14.51 -10.39
CA LEU A 403 16.88 13.52 -9.39
C LEU A 403 16.48 12.18 -10.05
N VAL A 404 16.98 11.07 -9.51
CA VAL A 404 16.73 9.74 -10.08
C VAL A 404 15.33 9.28 -9.69
N LYS A 405 14.44 9.09 -10.68
CA LYS A 405 13.05 8.71 -10.39
C LYS A 405 12.95 7.36 -9.68
N TRP A 406 11.99 7.21 -8.76
CA TRP A 406 11.71 5.97 -8.03
C TRP A 406 11.49 4.75 -8.93
N ASP A 407 10.96 4.96 -10.15
CA ASP A 407 10.67 3.90 -11.10
C ASP A 407 11.86 3.58 -12.02
N THR A 408 13.01 4.19 -11.81
CA THR A 408 14.21 3.90 -12.59
C THR A 408 14.58 2.43 -12.47
N VAL A 409 14.80 1.77 -13.62
CA VAL A 409 15.15 0.35 -13.69
C VAL A 409 16.63 0.20 -13.35
N MET A 410 16.91 -0.52 -12.27
CA MET A 410 18.25 -0.84 -11.76
C MET A 410 18.81 -2.10 -12.40
N ALA A 411 17.94 -3.11 -12.57
CA ALA A 411 18.31 -4.37 -13.20
C ALA A 411 17.08 -4.97 -13.88
N LYS A 412 17.30 -5.74 -14.94
CA LYS A 412 16.25 -6.38 -15.71
C LYS A 412 16.68 -7.73 -16.22
N VAL A 413 15.76 -8.68 -16.14
CA VAL A 413 15.85 -9.97 -16.81
C VAL A 413 14.65 -10.15 -17.72
N ASP A 414 14.91 -10.59 -18.94
CA ASP A 414 13.88 -11.01 -19.87
C ASP A 414 14.25 -12.33 -20.53
N ASN A 415 13.34 -12.86 -21.34
CA ASN A 415 13.51 -14.14 -22.03
C ASN A 415 14.70 -14.17 -23.02
N ARG A 416 15.38 -13.04 -23.26
CA ARG A 416 16.46 -12.91 -24.25
C ARG A 416 17.78 -12.42 -23.66
N SER A 417 17.78 -11.84 -22.46
CA SER A 417 18.93 -11.12 -21.93
C SER A 417 18.87 -10.97 -20.40
N PHE A 418 20.04 -10.73 -19.80
CA PHE A 418 20.17 -10.26 -18.42
C PHE A 418 20.91 -8.92 -18.54
N ILE A 419 20.28 -7.83 -18.09
CA ILE A 419 20.82 -6.48 -18.19
C ILE A 419 20.81 -5.88 -16.78
N VAL A 420 21.99 -5.65 -16.22
CA VAL A 420 22.13 -4.73 -15.08
C VAL A 420 22.31 -3.35 -15.69
N LEU A 421 21.41 -2.42 -15.37
CA LEU A 421 21.51 -1.05 -15.84
C LEU A 421 22.34 -0.28 -14.82
N ASP A 422 23.51 0.16 -15.27
CA ASP A 422 24.38 1.04 -14.51
C ASP A 422 23.75 2.43 -14.43
N LEU A 423 23.38 2.84 -13.21
CA LEU A 423 22.83 4.18 -12.97
C LEU A 423 23.88 5.28 -13.12
N LYS A 424 25.18 4.99 -13.04
CA LYS A 424 26.22 6.01 -13.23
C LYS A 424 26.44 6.40 -14.69
N ARG A 425 25.85 5.68 -15.65
CA ARG A 425 25.82 6.11 -17.07
C ARG A 425 24.81 7.21 -17.37
N PHE A 426 23.98 7.57 -16.40
CA PHE A 426 23.02 8.68 -16.47
C PHE A 426 23.39 9.84 -15.54
N ARG A 427 24.54 9.76 -14.85
CA ARG A 427 25.14 10.85 -14.07
C ARG A 427 26.14 11.60 -14.95
#